data_AF-A0A956JFJ6-F1
#
_entry.id   AF-A0A956JFJ6-F1
#
_cell.length_a   1.000
_cell.length_b   1.000
_cell.length_c   1.000
_cell.angle_alpha   90.00
_cell.angle_beta   90.00
_cell.angle_gamma   90.00
#
_symmetry.space_group_name_H-M   'P 1'
#
loop_
_entity.id
_entity.type
_entity.pdbx_description
1 polymer ?
#
loop_
_entity_poly.entity_id
_entity_poly.type
_entity_poly.pdbx_seq_one_letter_code
_entity_poly.pdbx_strand_id
1 'polypeptide(L)'
;MMRSLVPPLARRVVGGLLPLLACRPTPSEAPEPDAGAWNEPTFGPSPAAPAVPDEPEPVALRPREPGTIFRDEIERATAPGPAYLLRQLGPEPYRHEGHFVGWRITRLFPDDPSLCAVACDLALDDVILSVNGQTMHTPQGLSDALQALPQWDSLEVHSLRGGLRRVVTYPIVDAPEG
;
A
#
# COMPACT_ATOMS: atom_id res chain seq x y z
N MET A 1 13.01 -37.60 50.58
CA MET A 1 12.23 -38.69 49.96
C MET A 1 12.20 -38.40 48.46
N MET A 2 13.09 -39.01 47.65
CA MET A 2 12.83 -40.23 46.82
C MET A 2 11.71 -39.98 45.79
N ARG A 3 11.85 -40.14 44.47
CA ARG A 3 12.78 -40.84 43.53
C ARG A 3 12.61 -40.14 42.16
N SER A 4 13.67 -39.73 41.47
CA SER A 4 14.37 -40.45 40.39
C SER A 4 13.49 -41.18 39.38
N LEU A 5 13.52 -40.76 38.10
CA LEU A 5 13.55 -41.62 36.90
C LEU A 5 13.80 -40.77 35.63
N VAL A 6 15.07 -40.69 35.22
CA VAL A 6 15.50 -40.58 33.80
C VAL A 6 15.80 -42.04 33.37
N PRO A 7 15.74 -42.43 32.08
CA PRO A 7 16.99 -42.44 31.29
C PRO A 7 16.69 -42.22 29.76
N PRO A 8 17.56 -42.59 28.79
CA PRO A 8 18.19 -41.62 27.90
C PRO A 8 17.97 -41.96 26.41
N LEU A 9 18.28 -41.05 25.49
CA LEU A 9 18.65 -41.46 24.13
C LEU A 9 19.82 -40.61 23.65
N ALA A 10 21.01 -41.21 23.77
CA ALA A 10 22.25 -40.76 23.18
C ALA A 10 22.76 -41.84 22.23
N ARG A 11 23.16 -41.44 21.01
CA ARG A 11 24.19 -42.00 20.08
C ARG A 11 23.74 -41.68 18.66
N ARG A 12 24.39 -40.82 17.85
CA ARG A 12 25.80 -40.59 17.50
C ARG A 12 26.39 -41.67 16.57
N VAL A 13 27.07 -41.16 15.53
CA VAL A 13 28.02 -41.78 14.57
C VAL A 13 27.30 -42.58 13.45
N VAL A 14 27.55 -42.43 12.15
CA VAL A 14 28.77 -42.60 11.32
C VAL A 14 28.38 -42.06 9.93
N GLY A 15 29.10 -41.15 9.25
CA GLY A 15 30.41 -41.39 8.64
C GLY A 15 30.28 -42.17 7.32
N GLY A 16 29.89 -41.51 6.21
CA GLY A 16 29.74 -42.17 4.91
C GLY A 16 30.31 -41.32 3.77
N LEU A 17 31.43 -41.78 3.23
CA LEU A 17 32.23 -41.24 2.13
C LEU A 17 31.45 -41.06 0.81
N LEU A 18 31.88 -40.08 0.01
CA LEU A 18 31.54 -39.82 -1.40
C LEU A 18 31.61 -41.06 -2.30
N PRO A 19 30.83 -41.05 -3.41
CA PRO A 19 31.49 -40.97 -4.71
C PRO A 19 30.88 -39.92 -5.65
N LEU A 20 31.80 -39.10 -6.18
CA LEU A 20 31.88 -38.45 -7.48
C LEU A 20 30.74 -38.74 -8.48
N LEU A 21 29.88 -37.74 -8.74
CA LEU A 21 29.26 -37.56 -10.05
C LEU A 21 29.98 -36.42 -10.77
N ALA A 22 30.66 -36.80 -11.85
CA ALA A 22 31.46 -35.95 -12.70
C ALA A 22 30.61 -34.87 -13.39
N CYS A 23 30.90 -33.60 -13.09
CA CYS A 23 30.64 -32.52 -14.04
C CYS A 23 31.54 -32.76 -15.26
N ARG A 24 30.93 -32.94 -16.45
CA ARG A 24 31.63 -32.79 -17.72
C ARG A 24 31.71 -31.29 -18.02
N PRO A 25 32.90 -30.66 -18.05
CA PRO A 25 33.06 -29.36 -18.68
C PRO A 25 33.14 -29.57 -20.20
N THR A 26 32.20 -28.96 -20.91
CA THR A 26 32.30 -28.77 -22.35
C THR A 26 33.39 -27.72 -22.61
N PRO A 27 34.39 -27.98 -23.48
CA PRO A 27 35.31 -26.93 -23.90
C PRO A 27 34.56 -26.00 -24.86
N SER A 28 34.18 -24.82 -24.39
CA SER A 28 33.84 -23.71 -25.27
C SER A 28 35.13 -22.97 -25.53
N GLU A 29 35.73 -23.28 -26.68
CA GLU A 29 36.86 -22.58 -27.27
C GLU A 29 36.54 -21.08 -27.33
N ALA A 30 37.21 -20.32 -26.46
CA ALA A 30 37.21 -18.87 -26.52
C ALA A 30 38.41 -18.48 -27.40
N PRO A 31 38.20 -17.71 -28.50
CA PRO A 31 39.31 -17.27 -29.33
C PRO A 31 40.26 -16.37 -28.52
N GLU A 32 41.55 -16.56 -28.76
CA GLU A 32 42.64 -15.81 -28.17
C GLU A 32 42.49 -14.30 -28.43
N PRO A 33 42.94 -13.44 -27.49
CA PRO A 33 42.88 -12.00 -27.67
C PRO A 33 43.92 -11.58 -28.70
N ASP A 34 43.45 -11.27 -29.90
CA ASP A 34 44.25 -10.55 -30.88
C ASP A 34 44.63 -9.19 -30.27
N ALA A 35 45.93 -9.01 -30.05
CA ALA A 35 46.53 -7.77 -29.61
C ALA A 35 46.47 -6.77 -30.78
N GLY A 36 45.32 -6.13 -30.95
CA GLY A 36 45.08 -5.15 -32.01
C GLY A 36 44.39 -3.91 -31.48
N ALA A 37 45.17 -2.83 -31.38
CA ALA A 37 44.75 -1.45 -31.19
C ALA A 37 44.10 -1.10 -29.84
N TRP A 38 44.89 -0.43 -29.00
CA TRP A 38 44.37 0.53 -28.03
C TRP A 38 43.58 1.61 -28.78
N ASN A 39 42.28 1.38 -28.98
CA ASN A 39 41.35 2.48 -29.16
C ASN A 39 40.90 2.87 -27.76
N GLU A 40 41.35 4.04 -27.31
CA GLU A 40 40.77 4.73 -26.17
C GLU A 40 39.25 4.71 -26.34
N PRO A 41 38.47 4.20 -25.37
CA PRO A 41 37.03 4.40 -25.40
C PRO A 41 36.81 5.88 -25.25
N THR A 42 36.49 6.56 -26.35
CA THR A 42 35.91 7.89 -26.34
C THR A 42 34.71 7.81 -25.42
N PHE A 43 34.80 8.39 -24.24
CA PHE A 43 33.65 8.56 -23.36
C PHE A 43 32.62 9.35 -24.16
N GLY A 44 31.61 8.65 -24.66
CA GLY A 44 30.43 9.26 -25.22
C GLY A 44 29.81 10.20 -24.19
N PRO A 45 29.02 11.19 -24.64
CA PRO A 45 28.41 12.15 -23.73
C PRO A 45 27.68 11.42 -22.60
N SER A 46 27.98 11.83 -21.36
CA SER A 46 27.38 11.32 -20.12
C SER A 46 25.88 11.09 -20.29
N PRO A 47 25.32 9.95 -19.84
CA PRO A 47 23.88 9.78 -19.81
C PRO A 47 23.28 10.95 -19.03
N ALA A 48 22.32 11.64 -19.65
CA ALA A 48 21.58 12.71 -19.03
C ALA A 48 21.01 12.20 -17.70
N ALA A 49 21.16 12.99 -16.64
CA ALA A 49 20.53 12.73 -15.37
C ALA A 49 19.02 12.47 -15.58
N PRO A 50 18.40 11.52 -14.87
CA PRO A 50 16.98 11.29 -14.99
C PRO A 50 16.24 12.60 -14.71
N ALA A 51 15.31 12.96 -15.60
CA ALA A 51 14.46 14.12 -15.42
C ALA A 51 13.81 14.04 -14.03
N VAL A 52 14.04 15.07 -13.22
CA VAL A 52 13.29 15.27 -11.98
C VAL A 52 11.82 15.37 -12.40
N PRO A 53 10.91 14.52 -11.89
CA PRO A 53 9.49 14.64 -12.18
C PRO A 53 9.04 16.08 -11.86
N ASP A 54 8.31 16.70 -12.78
CA ASP A 54 7.67 18.00 -12.56
C ASP A 54 6.93 17.97 -11.23
N GLU A 55 7.24 18.94 -10.37
CA GLU A 55 6.54 19.13 -9.10
C GLU A 55 5.08 19.46 -9.45
N PRO A 56 4.09 18.70 -8.93
CA PRO A 56 2.70 18.90 -9.33
C PRO A 56 2.26 20.33 -8.98
N GLU A 57 1.67 21.03 -9.96
CA GLU A 57 1.15 22.38 -9.73
C GLU A 57 0.15 22.37 -8.56
N PRO A 58 0.21 23.39 -7.68
CA PRO A 58 -0.65 23.45 -6.51
C PRO A 58 -2.12 23.57 -6.93
N VAL A 59 -2.90 22.53 -6.63
CA VAL A 59 -4.35 22.51 -6.87
C VAL A 59 -5.01 23.60 -6.03
N ALA A 60 -5.69 24.54 -6.67
CA ALA A 60 -6.44 25.58 -5.97
C ALA A 60 -7.60 24.95 -5.19
N LEU A 61 -7.51 24.97 -3.85
CA LEU A 61 -8.52 24.37 -2.98
C LEU A 61 -9.64 25.36 -2.66
N ARG A 62 -10.89 24.89 -2.75
CA ARG A 62 -12.05 25.65 -2.26
C ARG A 62 -11.96 25.83 -0.74
N PRO A 63 -12.14 27.07 -0.22
CA PRO A 63 -12.19 27.32 1.22
C PRO A 63 -13.30 26.50 1.88
N ARG A 64 -12.98 25.86 3.01
CA ARG A 64 -13.95 25.07 3.80
C ARG A 64 -13.49 24.93 5.24
N GLU A 65 -14.41 24.57 6.12
CA GLU A 65 -14.07 24.20 7.49
C GLU A 65 -13.29 22.87 7.53
N PRO A 66 -12.29 22.72 8.43
CA PRO A 66 -11.62 21.45 8.65
C PRO A 66 -12.62 20.35 9.03
N GLY A 67 -12.44 19.15 8.49
CA GLY A 67 -13.33 18.02 8.72
C GLY A 67 -14.61 18.04 7.87
N THR A 68 -14.79 18.99 6.96
CA THR A 68 -15.97 19.05 6.09
C THR A 68 -15.70 18.48 4.69
N ILE A 69 -16.63 17.67 4.18
CA ILE A 69 -16.61 17.13 2.82
C ILE A 69 -17.73 17.79 2.03
N PHE A 70 -17.47 18.17 0.78
CA PHE A 70 -18.54 18.70 -0.07
C PHE A 70 -19.31 17.58 -0.77
N ARG A 71 -20.62 17.75 -0.95
CA ARG A 71 -21.51 16.79 -1.63
C ARG A 71 -20.99 16.44 -3.03
N ASP A 72 -20.59 17.45 -3.78
CA ASP A 72 -20.07 17.29 -5.14
C ASP A 72 -18.75 16.49 -5.19
N GLU A 73 -17.99 16.45 -4.10
CA GLU A 73 -16.78 15.62 -4.00
C GLU A 73 -17.11 14.15 -3.81
N ILE A 74 -18.11 13.84 -2.99
CA ILE A 74 -18.63 12.47 -2.88
C ILE A 74 -19.17 12.00 -4.23
N GLU A 75 -19.91 12.86 -4.92
CA GLU A 75 -20.44 12.57 -6.25
C GLU A 75 -19.32 12.34 -7.27
N ARG A 76 -18.31 13.21 -7.35
CA ARG A 76 -17.15 13.00 -8.23
C ARG A 76 -16.36 11.74 -7.89
N ALA A 77 -16.17 11.46 -6.60
CA ALA A 77 -15.45 10.29 -6.13
C ALA A 77 -16.20 8.97 -6.44
N THR A 78 -17.53 9.00 -6.49
CA THR A 78 -18.38 7.80 -6.66
C THR A 78 -18.97 7.65 -8.06
N ALA A 79 -19.07 8.72 -8.85
CA ALA A 79 -19.66 8.71 -10.20
C ALA A 79 -19.00 7.69 -11.15
N PRO A 80 -17.66 7.50 -11.16
CA PRO A 80 -17.03 6.48 -11.99
C PRO A 80 -17.23 5.04 -11.46
N GLY A 81 -17.88 4.88 -10.30
CA GLY A 81 -18.19 3.61 -9.66
C GLY A 81 -17.22 3.18 -8.56
N PRO A 82 -17.54 2.12 -7.81
CA PRO A 82 -16.78 1.70 -6.63
C PRO A 82 -15.35 1.28 -6.96
N ALA A 83 -15.10 0.67 -8.13
CA ALA A 83 -13.76 0.27 -8.54
C ALA A 83 -12.80 1.46 -8.72
N TYR A 84 -13.31 2.60 -9.16
CA TYR A 84 -12.51 3.83 -9.25
C TYR A 84 -12.10 4.31 -7.85
N LEU A 85 -13.04 4.41 -6.93
CA LEU A 85 -12.78 4.87 -5.56
C LEU A 85 -11.80 3.96 -4.83
N LEU A 86 -11.94 2.64 -5.00
CA LEU A 86 -10.96 1.66 -4.48
C LEU A 86 -9.57 1.87 -5.07
N ARG A 87 -9.45 2.20 -6.36
CA ARG A 87 -8.16 2.50 -6.99
C ARG A 87 -7.54 3.79 -6.43
N GLN A 88 -8.35 4.81 -6.18
CA GLN A 88 -7.90 6.09 -5.61
C GLN A 88 -7.41 5.97 -4.17
N LEU A 89 -8.04 5.10 -3.37
CA LEU A 89 -7.69 4.90 -1.96
C LEU A 89 -6.66 3.80 -1.73
N GLY A 90 -6.55 2.85 -2.67
CA GLY A 90 -5.68 1.68 -2.56
C GLY A 90 -5.86 0.91 -1.24
N PRO A 91 -7.08 0.46 -0.88
CA PRO A 91 -7.29 -0.23 0.38
C PRO A 91 -6.60 -1.60 0.36
N GLU A 92 -5.71 -1.82 1.33
CA GLU A 92 -5.04 -3.10 1.54
C GLU A 92 -5.55 -3.79 2.81
N PRO A 93 -5.62 -5.13 2.83
CA PRO A 93 -6.07 -5.81 4.04
C PRO A 93 -5.11 -5.62 5.21
N TYR A 94 -5.60 -5.08 6.32
CA TYR A 94 -4.81 -4.97 7.56
C TYR A 94 -5.17 -6.10 8.53
N ARG A 95 -4.12 -6.75 9.05
CA ARG A 95 -4.24 -7.85 10.01
C ARG A 95 -3.56 -7.50 11.33
N HIS A 96 -4.27 -7.73 12.42
CA HIS A 96 -3.73 -7.67 13.78
C HIS A 96 -3.75 -9.07 14.37
N GLU A 97 -2.60 -9.56 14.83
CA GLU A 97 -2.45 -10.92 15.39
C GLU A 97 -2.98 -12.03 14.45
N GLY A 98 -2.81 -11.85 13.14
CA GLY A 98 -3.29 -12.79 12.12
C GLY A 98 -4.77 -12.63 11.72
N HIS A 99 -5.56 -11.87 12.49
CA HIS A 99 -6.96 -11.60 12.22
C HIS A 99 -7.13 -10.35 11.35
N PHE A 100 -7.99 -10.44 10.34
CA PHE A 100 -8.37 -9.26 9.55
C PHE A 100 -9.22 -8.32 10.40
N VAL A 101 -8.88 -7.04 10.43
CA VAL A 101 -9.59 -6.04 11.25
C VAL A 101 -10.07 -4.82 10.45
N GLY A 102 -9.57 -4.60 9.24
CA GLY A 102 -9.96 -3.43 8.45
C GLY A 102 -9.05 -3.18 7.25
N TRP A 103 -9.26 -2.04 6.61
CA TRP A 103 -8.58 -1.70 5.36
C TRP A 103 -7.59 -0.57 5.58
N ARG A 104 -6.31 -0.83 5.34
CA ARG A 104 -5.27 0.19 5.35
C ARG A 104 -5.32 1.01 4.08
N ILE A 105 -5.37 2.32 4.21
CA ILE A 105 -5.33 3.26 3.08
C ILE A 105 -3.88 3.46 2.65
N THR A 106 -3.60 3.21 1.37
CA THR A 106 -2.23 3.35 0.81
C THR A 106 -2.11 4.48 -0.20
N ARG A 107 -3.23 5.10 -0.59
CA ARG A 107 -3.30 6.20 -1.55
C ARG A 107 -4.38 7.20 -1.14
N LEU A 108 -4.22 8.44 -1.55
CA LEU A 108 -5.18 9.52 -1.32
C LEU A 108 -5.41 10.27 -2.63
N PHE A 109 -6.36 9.78 -3.43
CA PHE A 109 -6.84 10.42 -4.66
C PHE A 109 -5.72 10.95 -5.60
N PRO A 110 -4.76 10.11 -6.01
CA PRO A 110 -3.67 10.55 -6.90
C PRO A 110 -4.15 11.15 -8.22
N ASP A 111 -5.30 10.72 -8.74
CA ASP A 111 -5.83 11.23 -10.02
C ASP A 111 -6.70 12.49 -9.84
N ASP A 112 -7.15 12.78 -8.61
CA ASP A 112 -7.89 14.01 -8.28
C ASP A 112 -7.50 14.50 -6.87
N PRO A 113 -6.32 15.14 -6.74
CA PRO A 113 -5.82 15.58 -5.45
C PRO A 113 -6.69 16.65 -4.79
N SER A 114 -7.69 17.21 -5.50
CA SER A 114 -8.66 18.15 -4.92
C SER A 114 -9.64 17.45 -3.97
N LEU A 115 -9.85 16.14 -4.13
CA LEU A 115 -10.68 15.32 -3.25
C LEU A 115 -9.95 15.10 -1.93
N CYS A 116 -10.56 15.56 -0.83
CA CYS A 116 -10.00 15.41 0.51
C CYS A 116 -8.59 16.04 0.73
N ALA A 117 -8.15 16.93 -0.15
CA ALA A 117 -6.76 17.38 -0.27
C ALA A 117 -6.06 17.85 1.02
N VAL A 118 -6.80 18.46 1.95
CA VAL A 118 -6.26 19.08 3.18
C VAL A 118 -7.26 19.07 4.33
N ALA A 119 -8.57 19.13 4.04
CA ALA A 119 -9.60 19.25 5.08
C ALA A 119 -10.03 17.92 5.68
N CYS A 120 -9.84 16.81 4.97
CA CYS A 120 -10.12 15.50 5.52
C CYS A 120 -8.91 15.07 6.36
N ASP A 121 -9.08 14.83 7.66
CA ASP A 121 -8.06 14.21 8.51
C ASP A 121 -7.88 12.71 8.17
N LEU A 122 -7.94 12.34 6.88
CA LEU A 122 -7.62 11.01 6.38
C LEU A 122 -6.15 11.00 5.94
N ALA A 123 -5.38 10.06 6.46
CA ALA A 123 -3.96 9.95 6.17
C ALA A 123 -3.61 8.59 5.56
N LEU A 124 -2.45 8.53 4.92
CA LEU A 124 -1.82 7.25 4.57
C LEU A 124 -1.59 6.41 5.82
N ASP A 125 -1.65 5.09 5.65
CA ASP A 125 -1.55 4.09 6.71
C ASP A 125 -2.69 4.09 7.75
N ASP A 126 -3.69 4.97 7.62
CA ASP A 126 -4.93 4.83 8.39
C ASP A 126 -5.60 3.50 8.06
N VAL A 127 -6.06 2.80 9.09
CA VAL A 127 -6.82 1.56 8.95
C VAL A 127 -8.28 1.82 9.23
N ILE A 128 -9.14 1.75 8.22
CA ILE A 128 -10.58 1.93 8.36
C ILE A 128 -11.22 0.64 8.88
N LEU A 129 -11.94 0.75 10.00
CA LEU A 129 -12.61 -0.37 10.68
C LEU A 129 -14.11 -0.41 10.37
N SER A 130 -14.75 0.77 10.43
CA SER A 130 -16.17 0.94 10.11
C SER A 130 -16.47 2.36 9.67
N VAL A 131 -17.54 2.52 8.89
CA VAL A 131 -18.09 3.82 8.50
C VAL A 131 -19.59 3.81 8.76
N ASN A 132 -20.11 4.81 9.47
CA ASN A 132 -21.53 4.94 9.83
C ASN A 132 -22.11 3.66 10.47
N GLY A 133 -21.36 3.04 11.37
CA GLY A 133 -21.74 1.79 12.03
C GLY A 133 -21.58 0.53 11.16
N GLN A 134 -21.30 0.66 9.87
CA GLN A 134 -21.07 -0.49 8.99
C GLN A 134 -19.62 -0.96 9.10
N THR A 135 -19.43 -2.18 9.62
CA THR A 135 -18.12 -2.81 9.74
C THR A 135 -17.55 -3.18 8.39
N MET A 136 -16.27 -2.89 8.17
CA MET A 136 -15.58 -3.22 6.92
C MET A 136 -14.72 -4.49 7.03
N HIS A 137 -15.09 -5.44 7.91
CA HIS A 137 -14.36 -6.70 8.09
C HIS A 137 -14.48 -7.68 6.90
N THR A 138 -15.19 -7.32 5.84
CA THR A 138 -15.30 -8.12 4.61
C THR A 138 -15.22 -7.23 3.37
N PRO A 139 -14.84 -7.78 2.20
CA PRO A 139 -14.94 -7.07 0.92
C PRO A 139 -16.37 -6.61 0.60
N GLN A 140 -17.38 -7.36 1.06
CA GLN A 140 -18.79 -7.00 0.91
C GLN A 140 -19.11 -5.75 1.74
N GLY A 141 -18.71 -5.71 3.01
CA GLY A 141 -18.95 -4.55 3.87
C GLY A 141 -18.27 -3.26 3.36
N LEU A 142 -17.12 -3.39 2.70
CA LEU A 142 -16.50 -2.27 1.98
C LEU A 142 -17.35 -1.85 0.77
N SER A 143 -17.72 -2.80 -0.10
CA SER A 143 -18.55 -2.53 -1.29
C SER A 143 -19.88 -1.86 -0.94
N ASP A 144 -20.58 -2.39 0.07
CA ASP A 144 -21.86 -1.87 0.54
C ASP A 144 -21.72 -0.43 1.05
N ALA A 145 -20.62 -0.11 1.74
CA ALA A 145 -20.38 1.23 2.29
C ALA A 145 -20.12 2.24 1.16
N LEU A 146 -19.34 1.84 0.14
CA LEU A 146 -19.09 2.66 -1.03
C LEU A 146 -20.37 2.94 -1.83
N GLN A 147 -21.27 1.95 -1.92
CA GLN A 147 -22.55 2.11 -2.59
C GLN A 147 -23.52 3.03 -1.82
N ALA A 148 -23.47 2.99 -0.48
CA ALA A 148 -24.29 3.86 0.38
C ALA A 148 -23.75 5.30 0.49
N LEU A 149 -22.45 5.50 0.23
CA LEU A 149 -21.75 6.77 0.40
C LEU A 149 -22.47 8.01 -0.18
N PRO A 150 -23.08 7.96 -1.39
CA PRO A 150 -23.78 9.12 -1.95
C PRO A 150 -25.00 9.57 -1.14
N GLN A 151 -25.57 8.68 -0.31
CA GLN A 151 -26.82 8.90 0.42
C GLN A 151 -26.61 9.44 1.85
N TRP A 152 -25.36 9.52 2.31
CA TRP A 152 -25.07 9.93 3.68
C TRP A 152 -24.86 11.43 3.81
N ASP A 153 -25.44 12.06 4.83
CA ASP A 153 -25.22 13.48 5.15
C ASP A 153 -24.00 13.71 6.07
N SER A 154 -23.43 12.63 6.60
CA SER A 154 -22.25 12.65 7.48
C SER A 154 -21.52 11.32 7.43
N LEU A 155 -20.20 11.33 7.60
CA LEU A 155 -19.36 10.13 7.70
C LEU A 155 -18.73 10.05 9.08
N GLU A 156 -19.20 9.14 9.92
CA GLU A 156 -18.50 8.72 11.13
C GLU A 156 -17.56 7.56 10.79
N VAL A 157 -16.26 7.82 10.80
CA VAL A 157 -15.22 6.86 10.43
C VAL A 157 -14.49 6.42 11.69
N HIS A 158 -14.58 5.12 12.00
CA HIS A 158 -13.76 4.49 13.03
C HIS A 158 -12.50 3.94 12.37
N SER A 159 -11.34 4.35 12.86
CA SER A 159 -10.06 3.97 12.27
C SER A 159 -8.96 3.71 13.31
N LEU A 160 -7.84 3.17 12.85
CA LEU A 160 -6.57 3.14 13.57
C LEU A 160 -5.56 4.06 12.88
N ARG A 161 -4.86 4.89 13.64
CA ARG A 161 -3.65 5.61 13.18
C ARG A 161 -2.50 5.30 14.12
N GLY A 162 -1.41 4.73 13.59
CA GLY A 162 -0.29 4.28 14.42
C GLY A 162 -0.71 3.29 15.52
N GLY A 163 -1.73 2.47 15.26
CA GLY A 163 -2.30 1.51 16.21
C GLY A 163 -3.29 2.08 17.24
N LEU A 164 -3.48 3.40 17.28
CA LEU A 164 -4.45 4.05 18.18
C LEU A 164 -5.82 4.18 17.52
N ARG A 165 -6.87 3.79 18.24
CA ARG A 165 -8.26 3.97 17.80
C ARG A 165 -8.64 5.44 17.76
N ARG A 166 -9.40 5.81 16.74
CA ARG A 166 -9.93 7.15 16.51
C ARG A 166 -11.30 7.06 15.86
N VAL A 167 -12.12 8.06 16.16
CA VAL A 167 -13.42 8.29 15.53
C VAL A 167 -13.39 9.71 14.99
N VAL A 168 -13.62 9.86 13.69
CA VAL A 168 -13.68 11.17 13.04
C VAL A 168 -15.02 11.28 12.33
N THR A 169 -15.70 12.41 12.55
CA THR A 169 -16.98 12.69 11.90
C THR A 169 -16.79 13.79 10.88
N TYR A 170 -17.20 13.51 9.65
CA TYR A 170 -17.17 14.46 8.54
C TYR A 170 -18.59 14.84 8.13
N PRO A 171 -19.09 16.05 8.47
CA PRO A 171 -20.33 16.53 7.85
C PRO A 171 -20.15 16.62 6.33
N ILE A 172 -21.19 16.22 5.60
CA ILE A 172 -21.25 16.39 4.16
C ILE A 172 -22.23 17.51 3.85
N VAL A 173 -21.72 18.58 3.24
CA VAL A 173 -22.46 19.80 2.98
C VAL A 173 -22.43 20.15 1.51
N ASP A 174 -23.39 20.92 1.03
CA ASP A 174 -23.33 21.47 -0.31
C ASP A 174 -22.16 22.46 -0.43
N ALA A 175 -21.49 22.44 -1.57
CA ALA A 175 -20.45 23.41 -1.85
C ALA A 175 -21.08 24.82 -1.90
N PRO A 176 -20.41 25.86 -1.36
CA PRO A 176 -20.90 27.22 -1.51
C PRO A 176 -21.00 27.57 -3.00
N GLU A 177 -22.11 28.21 -3.40
CA GLU A 177 -22.22 28.80 -4.73
C GLU A 177 -21.13 29.87 -4.87
N GLY A 178 -20.25 29.70 -5.86
CA GLY A 178 -19.15 30.63 -6.14
C GLY A 178 -19.60 31.93 -6.78
#